data_AF-A0A9Q8UW99-F1
#
_entry.id   AF-A0A9Q8UW99-F1
#
_cell.length_a   1.000
_cell.length_b   1.000
_cell.length_c   1.000
_cell.angle_alpha   90.00
_cell.angle_beta   90.00
_cell.angle_gamma   90.00
#
_symmetry.space_group_name_H-M   'P 1'
#
loop_
_entity.id
_entity.type
_entity.pdbx_description
1 polymer ?
#
loop_
_entity_poly.entity_id
_entity_poly.type
_entity_poly.pdbx_seq_one_letter_code
_entity_poly.pdbx_strand_id
1 'polypeptide(L)'
;MMGLQQPGPVSRLLQLPGELRNRIYQYAITGLTESEPIDVTIRGIPEPELLRTCKRIRSEAISIYYCENHFRCIASSFDSAVHFGFAQKMISINRSHQVDFQLKPLPMCSEGPVSWPNLKLWVQRLHSKELGFLRDMGLGRPRAETTAQPGAGIRAAEVIMMSGIFSLALDLRETPWSVVEGILENSDAALATLDAAWS
;
A
#
# COMPACT_ATOMS: atom_id res chain seq x y z
N MET A 1 36.35 14.54 -44.33
CA MET A 1 36.78 13.79 -43.12
C MET A 1 35.59 13.71 -42.16
N MET A 2 34.88 12.58 -42.13
CA MET A 2 33.88 12.33 -41.09
C MET A 2 34.62 11.79 -39.86
N GLY A 3 34.70 12.59 -38.80
CA GLY A 3 35.25 12.16 -37.53
C GLY A 3 34.35 11.07 -36.93
N LEU A 4 34.87 9.86 -36.80
CA LEU A 4 34.22 8.81 -36.02
C LEU A 4 34.15 9.28 -34.58
N GLN A 5 32.95 9.64 -34.13
CA GLN A 5 32.69 10.01 -32.76
C GLN A 5 32.99 8.80 -31.88
N GLN A 6 34.03 8.88 -31.05
CA GLN A 6 34.34 7.79 -30.13
C GLN A 6 33.15 7.60 -29.19
N PRO A 7 32.72 6.34 -28.95
CA PRO A 7 31.65 6.08 -27.99
C PRO A 7 32.07 6.63 -26.64
N GLY A 8 31.19 7.43 -26.03
CA GLY A 8 31.43 8.00 -24.70
C GLY A 8 31.75 6.92 -23.66
N PRO A 9 32.38 7.29 -22.53
CA PRO A 9 32.82 6.32 -21.53
C PRO A 9 31.64 5.46 -21.06
N VAL A 10 31.76 4.16 -21.28
CA VAL A 10 30.76 3.18 -20.84
C VAL A 10 30.90 2.99 -19.32
N SER A 11 29.79 3.09 -18.60
CA SER A 11 29.77 2.88 -17.14
C SER A 11 30.33 1.49 -16.78
N ARG A 12 31.34 1.45 -15.91
CA ARG A 12 31.94 0.18 -15.41
C ARG A 12 30.91 -0.72 -14.74
N LEU A 13 29.91 -0.13 -14.07
CA LEU A 13 28.81 -0.88 -13.48
C LEU A 13 28.00 -1.64 -14.53
N LEU A 14 27.76 -1.03 -15.70
CA LEU A 14 26.97 -1.64 -16.78
C LEU A 14 27.75 -2.66 -17.61
N GLN A 15 29.06 -2.77 -17.40
CA GLN A 15 29.94 -3.79 -17.99
C GLN A 15 29.95 -5.09 -17.17
N LEU A 16 29.50 -5.07 -15.91
CA LEU A 16 29.39 -6.28 -15.09
C LEU A 16 28.29 -7.21 -15.63
N PRO A 17 28.39 -8.53 -15.44
CA PRO A 17 27.27 -9.46 -15.66
C PRO A 17 26.02 -9.07 -14.87
N GLY A 18 24.84 -9.41 -15.41
CA GLY A 18 23.55 -9.05 -14.80
C GLY A 18 23.39 -9.51 -13.35
N GLU A 19 23.88 -10.72 -13.03
CA GLU A 19 23.83 -11.28 -11.68
C GLU A 19 24.62 -10.45 -10.67
N LEU A 20 25.81 -9.97 -11.05
CA LEU A 20 26.60 -9.09 -10.20
C LEU A 20 25.95 -7.73 -10.03
N ARG A 21 25.32 -7.20 -11.10
CA ARG A 21 24.54 -5.95 -11.01
C ARG A 21 23.36 -6.11 -10.07
N ASN A 22 22.60 -7.20 -10.16
CA ASN A 22 21.48 -7.49 -9.27
C ASN A 22 21.91 -7.55 -7.80
N ARG A 23 23.04 -8.22 -7.50
CA ARG A 23 23.60 -8.23 -6.13
C ARG A 23 23.96 -6.82 -5.65
N ILE A 24 24.58 -6.00 -6.51
CA ILE A 24 24.88 -4.60 -6.18
C ILE A 24 23.59 -3.81 -5.93
N TYR A 25 22.55 -4.01 -6.76
CA TYR A 25 21.25 -3.37 -6.59
C TYR A 25 20.60 -3.77 -5.27
N GLN A 26 20.65 -5.06 -4.90
CA GLN A 26 20.18 -5.52 -3.60
C GLN A 26 20.89 -4.75 -2.48
N TYR A 27 22.22 -4.72 -2.44
CA TYR A 27 22.95 -3.96 -1.41
C TYR A 27 22.67 -2.45 -1.39
N ALA A 28 22.36 -1.86 -2.54
CA ALA A 28 22.15 -0.41 -2.67
C ALA A 28 20.70 0.02 -2.42
N ILE A 29 19.73 -0.89 -2.57
CA ILE A 29 18.29 -0.58 -2.61
C ILE A 29 17.51 -1.34 -1.54
N THR A 30 18.08 -2.42 -1.00
CA THR A 30 17.51 -3.17 0.13
C THR A 30 18.28 -2.81 1.38
N GLY A 31 17.55 -2.46 2.43
CA GLY A 31 18.14 -2.08 3.71
C GLY A 31 17.12 -1.86 4.81
N LEU A 32 15.85 -2.16 4.52
CA LEU A 32 14.72 -1.80 5.34
C LEU A 32 13.97 -3.09 5.68
N THR A 33 14.20 -3.55 6.90
CA THR A 33 13.61 -4.77 7.47
C THR A 33 12.17 -4.50 7.90
N GLU A 34 11.47 -5.52 8.38
CA GLU A 34 10.12 -5.34 8.98
C GLU A 34 10.09 -4.29 10.09
N SER A 35 11.20 -4.08 10.82
CA SER A 35 11.29 -3.07 11.87
C SER A 35 11.43 -1.64 11.33
N GLU A 36 11.84 -1.47 10.08
CA GLU A 36 12.07 -0.17 9.45
C GLU A 36 11.44 -0.14 8.04
N PRO A 37 10.10 -0.19 7.92
CA PRO A 37 9.48 -0.20 6.60
C PRO A 37 9.54 1.18 5.93
N ILE A 38 9.38 1.18 4.61
CA ILE A 38 9.26 2.38 3.79
C ILE A 38 7.85 2.94 3.92
N ASP A 39 7.73 4.14 4.47
CA ASP A 39 6.45 4.83 4.54
C ASP A 39 6.04 5.33 3.15
N VAL A 40 4.87 4.87 2.71
CA VAL A 40 4.19 5.37 1.51
C VAL A 40 3.29 6.51 1.93
N THR A 41 3.43 7.65 1.26
CA THR A 41 2.70 8.88 1.59
C THR A 41 1.84 9.32 0.41
N ILE A 42 1.04 10.36 0.60
CA ILE A 42 0.28 11.01 -0.48
C ILE A 42 1.18 11.56 -1.59
N ARG A 43 2.46 11.85 -1.29
CA ARG A 43 3.44 12.29 -2.28
C ARG A 43 4.01 11.14 -3.12
N GLY A 44 3.62 9.91 -2.80
CA GLY A 44 4.08 8.69 -3.44
C GLY A 44 5.10 7.91 -2.61
N ILE A 45 5.76 7.00 -3.29
CA ILE A 45 6.72 6.06 -2.72
C ILE A 45 8.12 6.66 -2.92
N PRO A 46 8.95 6.76 -1.88
CA PRO A 46 10.31 7.30 -1.99
C PRO A 46 11.23 6.30 -2.69
N GLU A 47 11.21 6.30 -4.03
CA GLU A 47 12.15 5.50 -4.84
C GLU A 47 13.59 6.02 -4.65
N PRO A 48 14.58 5.14 -4.41
CA PRO A 48 15.96 5.56 -4.23
C PRO A 48 16.55 6.15 -5.51
N GLU A 49 17.52 7.05 -5.35
CA GLU A 49 18.17 7.77 -6.46
C GLU A 49 18.75 6.82 -7.52
N LEU A 50 19.18 5.62 -7.12
CA LEU A 50 19.65 4.59 -8.05
C LEU A 50 18.61 4.25 -9.15
N LEU A 51 17.32 4.18 -8.81
CA LEU A 51 16.23 3.92 -9.76
C LEU A 51 15.93 5.10 -10.70
N ARG A 52 16.55 6.27 -10.44
CA ARG A 52 16.38 7.51 -11.21
C ARG A 52 17.57 7.81 -12.13
N THR A 53 18.65 7.03 -12.02
CA THR A 53 19.91 7.25 -12.77
C THR A 53 19.77 7.04 -14.28
N CYS A 54 19.38 5.85 -14.73
CA CYS A 54 19.20 5.54 -16.14
C CYS A 54 18.14 4.44 -16.36
N LYS A 55 17.61 4.38 -17.59
CA LYS A 55 16.54 3.44 -17.97
C LYS A 55 16.91 1.98 -17.71
N ARG A 56 18.17 1.60 -17.96
CA ARG A 56 18.66 0.23 -17.77
C ARG A 56 18.70 -0.19 -16.31
N ILE A 57 19.29 0.63 -15.44
CA ILE A 57 19.30 0.37 -14.00
C ILE A 57 17.87 0.31 -13.47
N ARG A 58 17.02 1.26 -13.88
CA ARG A 58 15.61 1.25 -13.51
C ARG A 58 14.92 -0.06 -13.90
N SER A 59 15.08 -0.52 -15.14
CA SER A 59 14.40 -1.74 -15.60
C SER A 59 14.87 -3.01 -14.89
N GLU A 60 16.13 -3.05 -14.47
CA GLU A 60 16.73 -4.21 -13.80
C GLU A 60 16.44 -4.22 -12.29
N ALA A 61 16.39 -3.05 -11.65
CA ALA A 61 16.38 -2.93 -10.20
C ALA A 61 15.01 -2.59 -9.59
N ILE A 62 14.04 -2.14 -10.38
CA ILE A 62 12.73 -1.73 -9.85
C ILE A 62 11.97 -2.91 -9.22
N SER A 63 12.04 -4.10 -9.82
CA SER A 63 11.40 -5.30 -9.26
C SER A 63 12.02 -5.67 -7.91
N ILE A 64 13.35 -5.63 -7.81
CA ILE A 64 14.11 -5.87 -6.58
C ILE A 64 13.62 -4.92 -5.47
N TYR A 65 13.53 -3.62 -5.74
CA TYR A 65 13.06 -2.65 -4.76
C TYR A 65 11.66 -2.96 -4.20
N TYR A 66 10.71 -3.22 -5.10
CA TYR A 66 9.31 -3.43 -4.70
C TYR A 66 9.00 -4.84 -4.16
N CYS A 67 9.90 -5.82 -4.36
CA CYS A 67 9.72 -7.18 -3.83
C CYS A 67 10.50 -7.44 -2.55
N GLU A 68 11.66 -6.81 -2.40
CA GLU A 68 12.56 -7.12 -1.29
C GLU A 68 12.44 -6.13 -0.12
N ASN A 69 11.73 -5.00 -0.29
CA ASN A 69 11.45 -4.05 0.79
C ASN A 69 10.01 -4.17 1.32
N HIS A 70 9.84 -3.72 2.56
CA HIS A 70 8.55 -3.61 3.24
C HIS A 70 8.00 -2.20 3.11
N PHE A 71 6.70 -2.07 2.81
CA PHE A 71 6.05 -0.79 2.62
C PHE A 71 4.88 -0.61 3.59
N ARG A 72 4.87 0.50 4.32
CA ARG A 72 3.77 0.89 5.22
C ARG A 72 2.96 2.00 4.57
N CYS A 73 1.69 1.74 4.26
CA CYS A 73 0.78 2.81 3.85
C CYS A 73 0.20 3.48 5.09
N ILE A 74 0.48 4.77 5.27
CA ILE A 74 -0.09 5.57 6.35
C ILE A 74 -1.26 6.34 5.77
N ALA A 75 -2.48 6.02 6.22
CA ALA A 75 -3.65 6.83 5.93
C ALA A 75 -3.78 7.89 7.03
N SER A 76 -4.13 9.12 6.66
CA SER A 76 -4.56 10.11 7.63
C SER A 76 -6.08 10.26 7.55
N SER A 77 -6.76 10.26 8.68
CA SER A 77 -8.21 10.44 8.74
C SER A 77 -8.99 9.51 7.81
N PHE A 78 -8.59 8.24 7.75
CA PHE A 78 -9.13 7.23 6.85
C PHE A 78 -9.05 7.56 5.35
N ASP A 79 -8.20 8.50 4.92
CA ASP A 79 -8.00 8.79 3.51
C ASP A 79 -7.28 7.62 2.82
N SER A 80 -8.01 6.95 1.93
CA SER A 80 -7.52 5.82 1.15
C SER A 80 -6.71 6.22 -0.09
N ALA A 81 -6.47 7.52 -0.34
CA ALA A 81 -5.73 7.98 -1.52
C ALA A 81 -4.31 7.38 -1.61
N VAL A 82 -3.61 7.28 -0.48
CA VAL A 82 -2.28 6.66 -0.40
C VAL A 82 -2.32 5.20 -0.84
N HIS A 83 -3.31 4.44 -0.33
CA HIS A 83 -3.51 3.03 -0.64
C HIS A 83 -3.86 2.84 -2.12
N PHE A 84 -4.76 3.67 -2.65
CA PHE A 84 -5.15 3.64 -4.04
C PHE A 84 -3.97 3.94 -4.97
N GLY A 85 -3.19 5.00 -4.69
CA GLY A 85 -2.00 5.33 -5.46
C GLY A 85 -0.95 4.23 -5.43
N PHE A 86 -0.73 3.61 -4.25
CA PHE A 86 0.15 2.47 -4.10
C PHE A 86 -0.33 1.27 -4.93
N ALA A 87 -1.60 0.89 -4.84
CA ALA A 87 -2.19 -0.20 -5.62
C ALA A 87 -2.02 0.03 -7.13
N GLN A 88 -2.32 1.23 -7.61
CA GLN A 88 -2.14 1.60 -9.03
C GLN A 88 -0.68 1.49 -9.48
N LYS A 89 0.26 1.95 -8.65
CA LYS A 89 1.69 1.84 -8.93
C LYS A 89 2.12 0.38 -9.03
N MET A 90 1.72 -0.47 -8.09
CA MET A 90 2.07 -1.88 -8.10
C MET A 90 1.49 -2.61 -9.32
N ILE A 91 0.24 -2.32 -9.69
CA ILE A 91 -0.36 -2.83 -10.94
C ILE A 91 0.48 -2.41 -12.16
N SER A 92 0.94 -1.15 -12.21
CA SER A 92 1.76 -0.66 -13.32
C SER A 92 3.11 -1.39 -13.45
N ILE A 93 3.73 -1.73 -12.31
CA ILE A 93 5.00 -2.44 -12.28
C ILE A 93 4.80 -3.91 -12.63
N ASN A 94 3.76 -4.56 -12.09
CA ASN A 94 3.43 -5.96 -12.43
C ASN A 94 3.26 -6.10 -13.95
N ARG A 95 2.46 -5.22 -14.57
CA ARG A 95 2.25 -5.22 -16.04
C ARG A 95 3.54 -5.04 -16.82
N SER A 96 4.50 -4.26 -16.30
CA SER A 96 5.73 -3.92 -17.00
C SER A 96 6.85 -4.95 -16.80
N HIS A 97 6.86 -5.66 -15.67
CA HIS A 97 7.98 -6.51 -15.25
C HIS A 97 7.59 -7.97 -14.96
N GLN A 98 6.31 -8.34 -15.02
CA GLN A 98 5.79 -9.69 -14.73
C GLN A 98 6.26 -10.22 -13.37
N VAL A 99 6.10 -9.37 -12.34
CA VAL A 99 6.61 -9.63 -11.01
C VAL A 99 5.46 -9.98 -10.09
N ASP A 100 5.59 -11.12 -9.39
CA ASP A 100 4.71 -11.47 -8.29
C ASP A 100 5.24 -10.81 -7.01
N PHE A 101 4.43 -9.94 -6.42
CA PHE A 101 4.84 -9.14 -5.29
C PHE A 101 4.51 -9.86 -3.99
N GLN A 102 5.53 -10.14 -3.20
CA GLN A 102 5.36 -10.61 -1.82
C GLN A 102 5.44 -9.43 -0.86
N LEU A 103 4.46 -8.52 -0.93
CA LEU A 103 4.36 -7.49 0.11
C LEU A 103 3.91 -8.15 1.40
N LYS A 104 4.70 -7.99 2.46
CA LYS A 104 4.29 -8.47 3.77
C LYS A 104 3.26 -7.49 4.35
N PRO A 105 2.15 -7.99 4.91
CA PRO A 105 1.12 -7.13 5.48
C PRO A 105 1.73 -6.34 6.65
N LEU A 106 1.77 -5.02 6.50
CA LEU A 106 2.03 -4.12 7.60
C LEU A 106 0.70 -3.57 8.11
N PRO A 107 0.56 -3.38 9.44
CA PRO A 107 -0.66 -2.83 10.00
C PRO A 107 -0.96 -1.48 9.36
N MET A 108 -2.17 -1.35 8.81
CA MET A 108 -2.69 -0.07 8.35
C MET A 108 -2.93 0.83 9.56
N CYS A 109 -2.14 1.89 9.66
CA CYS A 109 -2.32 2.93 10.66
C CYS A 109 -3.17 4.05 10.03
N SER A 110 -4.27 4.41 10.71
CA SER A 110 -4.94 5.70 10.47
C SER A 110 -4.46 6.68 11.54
N GLU A 111 -3.84 7.79 11.12
CA GLU A 111 -3.44 8.86 12.01
C GLU A 111 -4.36 10.08 11.86
N GLY A 112 -4.52 10.88 12.91
CA GLY A 112 -5.33 12.09 12.85
C GLY A 112 -6.83 11.89 13.13
N PRO A 113 -7.66 12.94 12.96
CA PRO A 113 -9.07 12.92 13.33
C PRO A 113 -9.85 11.92 12.48
N VAL A 114 -10.86 11.29 13.05
CA VAL A 114 -11.73 10.36 12.31
C VAL A 114 -12.56 11.11 11.26
N SER A 115 -12.93 10.42 10.17
CA SER A 115 -13.71 11.01 9.09
C SER A 115 -14.56 9.92 8.43
N TRP A 116 -15.86 9.98 8.68
CA TRP A 116 -16.81 9.06 8.08
C TRP A 116 -16.83 9.11 6.54
N PRO A 117 -16.83 10.29 5.86
CA PRO A 117 -16.78 10.33 4.41
C PRO A 117 -15.54 9.63 3.83
N ASN A 118 -14.38 9.79 4.46
CA ASN A 118 -13.15 9.14 4.01
C ASN A 118 -13.17 7.63 4.24
N LEU A 119 -13.68 7.19 5.40
CA LEU A 119 -13.90 5.77 5.68
C LEU A 119 -14.86 5.15 4.66
N LYS A 120 -16.00 5.79 4.40
CA LYS A 120 -16.99 5.33 3.43
C LYS A 120 -16.39 5.20 2.03
N LEU A 121 -15.61 6.19 1.59
CA LEU A 121 -14.87 6.13 0.34
C LEU A 121 -13.87 4.97 0.32
N TRP A 122 -13.14 4.74 1.41
CA TRP A 122 -12.22 3.61 1.51
C TRP A 122 -12.94 2.29 1.31
N VAL A 123 -14.03 2.09 2.06
CA VAL A 123 -14.85 0.88 1.99
C VAL A 123 -15.41 0.69 0.58
N GLN A 124 -15.82 1.77 -0.09
CA GLN A 124 -16.26 1.76 -1.48
C GLN A 124 -15.15 1.32 -2.45
N ARG A 125 -13.93 1.81 -2.29
CA ARG A 125 -12.76 1.40 -3.11
C ARG A 125 -12.43 -0.08 -2.91
N LEU A 126 -12.61 -0.58 -1.70
CA LEU A 126 -12.42 -2.00 -1.41
C LEU A 126 -13.51 -2.86 -2.08
N HIS A 127 -14.77 -2.45 -1.95
CA HIS A 127 -15.94 -3.10 -2.56
C HIS A 127 -15.82 -3.17 -4.10
N SER A 128 -15.43 -2.05 -4.72
CA SER A 128 -15.29 -1.92 -6.18
C SER A 128 -14.05 -2.63 -6.76
N LYS A 129 -13.27 -3.34 -5.94
CA LYS A 129 -12.03 -4.04 -6.33
C LYS A 129 -10.90 -3.11 -6.79
N GLU A 130 -11.02 -1.80 -6.60
CA GLU A 130 -9.95 -0.84 -6.89
C GLU A 130 -8.69 -1.08 -6.04
N LEU A 131 -8.88 -1.66 -4.85
CA LEU A 131 -7.80 -2.09 -3.95
C LEU A 131 -7.55 -3.61 -3.99
N GLY A 132 -8.04 -4.32 -5.02
CA GLY A 132 -8.03 -5.79 -5.08
C GLY A 132 -6.64 -6.42 -4.93
N PHE A 133 -5.61 -5.73 -5.45
CA PHE A 133 -4.21 -6.14 -5.26
C PHE A 133 -3.79 -6.12 -3.78
N LEU A 134 -4.16 -5.07 -3.03
CA LEU A 134 -3.85 -4.96 -1.60
C LEU A 134 -4.60 -6.01 -0.76
N ARG A 135 -5.81 -6.40 -1.17
CA ARG A 135 -6.57 -7.48 -0.52
C ARG A 135 -5.82 -8.81 -0.54
N ASP A 136 -5.33 -9.21 -1.71
CA ASP A 136 -4.64 -10.51 -1.88
C ASP A 136 -3.37 -10.61 -1.03
N MET A 137 -2.86 -9.47 -0.59
CA MET A 137 -1.68 -9.33 0.26
C MET A 137 -2.01 -9.02 1.74
N GLY A 138 -3.29 -9.06 2.14
CA GLY A 138 -3.72 -8.81 3.52
C GLY A 138 -3.67 -7.33 3.96
N LEU A 139 -3.48 -6.40 3.02
CA LEU A 139 -3.34 -4.95 3.23
C LEU A 139 -4.65 -4.16 2.98
N GLY A 140 -5.79 -4.85 2.92
CA GLY A 140 -7.11 -4.23 2.73
C GLY A 140 -7.91 -4.03 4.03
N ARG A 141 -7.32 -4.37 5.18
CA ARG A 141 -7.99 -4.34 6.49
C ARG A 141 -7.08 -3.68 7.53
N PRO A 142 -7.64 -2.86 8.44
CA PRO A 142 -6.95 -2.53 9.68
C PRO A 142 -6.62 -3.84 10.43
N ARG A 143 -5.44 -3.92 11.05
CA ARG A 143 -5.15 -5.05 11.94
C ARG A 143 -6.13 -4.97 13.10
N ALA A 144 -6.97 -6.00 13.26
CA ALA A 144 -7.60 -6.27 14.53
C ALA A 144 -6.49 -6.69 15.50
N GLU A 145 -5.84 -5.72 16.15
CA GLU A 145 -5.13 -6.03 17.39
C GLU A 145 -6.19 -6.29 18.45
N THR A 146 -6.87 -7.44 18.40
CA THR A 146 -7.71 -7.87 19.50
C THR A 146 -8.23 -9.29 19.29
N THR A 147 -7.60 -10.25 19.95
CA THR A 147 -8.39 -11.00 20.94
C THR A 147 -8.85 -9.98 21.98
N ALA A 148 -10.00 -9.34 21.76
CA ALA A 148 -10.58 -8.46 22.75
C ALA A 148 -10.87 -9.31 23.99
N GLN A 149 -10.08 -9.11 25.05
CA GLN A 149 -10.45 -9.69 26.32
C GLN A 149 -11.72 -9.00 26.81
N PRO A 150 -12.61 -9.73 27.52
CA PRO A 150 -13.75 -9.11 28.19
C PRO A 150 -13.29 -7.90 29.02
N GLY A 151 -13.83 -6.70 28.74
CA GLY A 151 -13.45 -5.46 29.43
C GLY A 151 -12.50 -4.51 28.70
N ALA A 152 -12.15 -4.76 27.43
CA ALA A 152 -11.19 -3.95 26.66
C ALA A 152 -11.61 -2.49 26.30
N GLY A 153 -12.78 -2.03 26.76
CA GLY A 153 -13.22 -0.63 26.64
C GLY A 153 -13.67 -0.19 25.24
N ILE A 154 -13.99 1.11 25.10
CA ILE A 154 -14.60 1.73 23.91
C ILE A 154 -13.74 1.55 22.65
N ARG A 155 -12.41 1.68 22.76
CA ARG A 155 -11.47 1.51 21.64
C ARG A 155 -11.50 0.11 21.02
N ALA A 156 -11.69 -0.93 21.83
CA ALA A 156 -11.77 -2.30 21.31
C ALA A 156 -13.07 -2.52 20.51
N ALA A 157 -14.19 -1.93 20.98
CA ALA A 157 -15.46 -1.99 20.25
C ALA A 157 -15.36 -1.25 18.90
N GLU A 158 -14.70 -0.10 18.87
CA GLU A 158 -14.41 0.65 17.64
C GLU A 158 -13.60 -0.20 16.64
N VAL A 159 -12.48 -0.81 17.08
CA VAL A 159 -11.64 -1.67 16.23
C VAL A 159 -12.43 -2.86 15.67
N ILE A 160 -13.29 -3.48 16.47
CA ILE A 160 -14.16 -4.59 16.03
C ILE A 160 -15.17 -4.11 14.99
N MET A 161 -15.86 -2.99 15.24
CA MET A 161 -16.82 -2.44 14.27
C MET A 161 -16.15 -2.06 12.96
N MET A 162 -14.99 -1.40 13.00
CA MET A 162 -14.20 -1.09 11.82
C MET A 162 -13.82 -2.35 11.04
N SER A 163 -13.34 -3.38 11.74
CA SER A 163 -13.03 -4.69 11.12
C SER A 163 -14.26 -5.33 10.48
N GLY A 164 -15.43 -5.20 11.12
CA GLY A 164 -16.72 -5.64 10.60
C GLY A 164 -17.12 -4.91 9.33
N ILE A 165 -17.01 -3.58 9.31
CA ILE A 165 -17.31 -2.73 8.14
C ILE A 165 -16.48 -3.15 6.92
N PHE A 166 -15.17 -3.31 7.09
CA PHE A 166 -14.29 -3.75 5.99
C PHE A 166 -14.60 -5.19 5.54
N SER A 167 -14.94 -6.09 6.46
CA SER A 167 -15.30 -7.47 6.12
C SER A 167 -16.63 -7.54 5.36
N LEU A 168 -17.65 -6.81 5.83
CA LEU A 168 -18.96 -6.72 5.19
C LEU A 168 -18.84 -6.26 3.73
N ALA A 169 -18.06 -5.21 3.46
CA ALA A 169 -17.89 -4.69 2.11
C ALA A 169 -17.16 -5.66 1.17
N LEU A 170 -16.29 -6.51 1.70
CA LEU A 170 -15.64 -7.57 0.94
C LEU A 170 -16.62 -8.72 0.62
N ASP A 171 -17.40 -9.12 1.61
CA ASP A 171 -18.34 -10.25 1.48
C ASP A 171 -19.52 -9.88 0.57
N LEU A 172 -19.96 -8.61 0.59
CA LEU A 172 -21.07 -8.11 -0.22
C LEU A 172 -20.66 -7.54 -1.58
N ARG A 173 -19.43 -7.75 -2.06
CA ARG A 173 -18.88 -7.11 -3.28
C ARG A 173 -19.67 -7.31 -4.58
N GLU A 174 -20.46 -8.38 -4.67
CA GLU A 174 -21.29 -8.69 -5.84
C GLU A 174 -22.69 -8.03 -5.73
N THR A 175 -22.95 -7.35 -4.61
CA THR A 175 -24.16 -6.59 -4.35
C THR A 175 -23.96 -5.16 -4.87
N PRO A 176 -25.01 -4.47 -5.35
CA PRO A 176 -24.92 -3.06 -5.68
C PRO A 176 -24.45 -2.21 -4.48
N TRP A 177 -23.54 -1.27 -4.73
CA TRP A 177 -23.00 -0.39 -3.68
C TRP A 177 -24.10 0.33 -2.88
N SER A 178 -25.20 0.71 -3.52
CA SER A 178 -26.33 1.39 -2.86
C SER A 178 -26.93 0.59 -1.70
N VAL A 179 -26.89 -0.75 -1.77
CA VAL A 179 -27.37 -1.63 -0.69
C VAL A 179 -26.35 -1.66 0.45
N VAL A 180 -25.07 -1.81 0.12
CA VAL A 180 -23.97 -1.81 1.11
C VAL A 180 -23.91 -0.47 1.83
N GLU A 181 -24.02 0.63 1.09
CA GLU A 181 -24.09 1.99 1.58
C GLU A 181 -25.21 2.19 2.61
N GLY A 182 -26.42 1.70 2.33
CA GLY A 182 -27.52 1.75 3.29
C GLY A 182 -27.27 0.96 4.58
N ILE A 183 -26.48 -0.12 4.53
CA ILE A 183 -26.07 -0.86 5.74
C ILE A 183 -25.03 -0.05 6.53
N LEU A 184 -24.11 0.61 5.83
CA LEU A 184 -23.05 1.42 6.46
C LEU A 184 -23.60 2.68 7.15
N GLU A 185 -24.69 3.28 6.67
CA GLU A 185 -25.31 4.44 7.33
C GLU A 185 -25.71 4.15 8.78
N ASN A 186 -26.19 2.94 9.08
CA ASN A 186 -26.46 2.53 10.47
C ASN A 186 -25.19 2.37 11.30
N SER A 187 -24.05 2.11 10.66
CA SER A 187 -22.75 1.97 11.32
C SER A 187 -22.16 3.33 11.71
N ASP A 188 -22.44 4.39 10.95
CA ASP A 188 -22.05 5.77 11.26
C ASP A 188 -22.63 6.23 12.60
N ALA A 189 -23.94 6.10 12.75
CA ALA A 189 -24.65 6.44 13.98
C ALA A 189 -24.17 5.62 15.20
N ALA A 190 -23.83 4.34 14.98
CA ALA A 190 -23.27 3.48 16.01
C ALA A 190 -21.86 3.94 16.44
N LEU A 191 -21.00 4.31 15.50
CA LEU A 191 -19.66 4.85 15.79
C LEU A 191 -19.75 6.20 16.50
N ALA A 192 -20.61 7.11 16.06
CA ALA A 192 -20.90 8.38 16.72
C ALA A 192 -21.40 8.23 18.17
N THR A 193 -22.11 7.14 18.46
CA THR A 193 -22.56 6.81 19.83
C THR A 193 -21.42 6.30 20.71
N LEU A 194 -20.44 5.59 20.13
CA LEU A 194 -19.28 5.09 20.87
C LEU A 194 -18.24 6.18 21.15
N ASP A 195 -17.98 7.04 20.17
CA ASP A 195 -17.04 8.15 20.28
C ASP A 195 -17.56 9.37 19.50
N ALA A 196 -17.74 10.48 20.23
CA ALA A 196 -18.21 11.74 19.70
C ALA A 196 -17.28 12.32 18.61
N ALA A 197 -16.04 11.84 18.48
CA ALA A 197 -15.15 12.20 17.39
C ALA A 197 -15.72 11.84 16.00
N TRP A 198 -16.63 10.86 15.92
CA TRP A 198 -17.28 10.44 14.67
C TRP A 198 -18.51 11.29 14.28
N SER A 199 -18.98 12.20 15.14
CA SER A 199 -20.10 13.12 14.85
C SER A 199 -19.64 14.40 14.15
#